data_AF-A0A223EQ90-F1
#
_entry.id   AF-A0A223EQ90-F1
#
_cell.length_a   1.000
_cell.length_b   1.000
_cell.length_c   1.000
_cell.angle_alpha   90.00
_cell.angle_beta   90.00
_cell.angle_gamma   90.00
#
_symmetry.space_group_name_H-M   'P 1'
#
loop_
_entity.id
_entity.type
_entity.pdbx_description
1 polymer ?
#
loop_
_entity_poly.entity_id
_entity_poly.type
_entity_poly.pdbx_seq_one_letter_code
_entity_poly.pdbx_strand_id
1 'polypeptide(L)'
;MNEKQNGGLEDMEYLNLPDRLFFHWCQQKYRLNRGVYNTIDHWFYEYGIVHILHRRINLLAFLDFASTSEQEAGKTKFIKFGNGGLRQKLQEFIAN
;
A
#
# COMPACT_ATOMS: atom_id res chain seq x y z
N MET A 1 4.73 -25.89 22.15
CA MET A 1 5.90 -25.00 22.30
C MET A 1 5.88 -24.10 21.07
N ASN A 2 5.18 -22.97 21.15
CA ASN A 2 5.71 -21.64 21.47
C ASN A 2 6.79 -21.18 20.47
N GLU A 3 6.34 -20.50 19.42
CA GLU A 3 7.04 -19.31 18.94
C GLU A 3 6.03 -18.17 18.96
N LYS A 4 6.13 -17.38 20.02
CA LYS A 4 5.42 -16.11 20.15
C LYS A 4 5.90 -15.24 18.99
N GLN A 5 4.97 -14.77 18.16
CA GLN A 5 5.23 -13.75 17.16
C GLN A 5 5.82 -12.53 17.86
N ASN A 6 7.13 -12.36 17.71
CA ASN A 6 7.87 -11.20 18.19
C ASN A 6 7.69 -10.09 17.15
N GLY A 7 6.45 -9.63 16.94
CA GLY A 7 6.08 -8.62 15.95
C GLY A 7 6.44 -7.20 16.39
N GLY A 8 7.70 -7.00 16.78
CA GLY A 8 8.19 -5.78 17.40
C GLY A 8 9.32 -5.16 16.59
N LEU A 9 9.03 -4.02 15.95
CA LEU A 9 9.95 -3.09 15.27
C LEU A 9 10.73 -3.61 14.06
N GLU A 10 11.18 -4.87 14.03
CA GLU A 10 11.90 -5.48 12.90
C GLU A 10 10.98 -5.69 11.68
N ASP A 11 9.69 -5.93 11.90
CA ASP A 11 8.68 -6.13 10.85
C ASP A 11 8.32 -4.86 10.05
N MET A 12 8.97 -3.73 10.32
CA MET A 12 8.70 -2.45 9.66
C MET A 12 9.93 -1.78 9.05
N GLU A 13 11.07 -2.47 8.96
CA GLU A 13 12.28 -1.91 8.34
C GLU A 13 12.05 -1.39 6.92
N TYR A 14 11.17 -2.05 6.16
CA TYR A 14 10.81 -1.60 4.81
C TYR A 14 10.21 -0.18 4.79
N LEU A 15 9.53 0.26 5.86
CA LEU A 15 8.99 1.62 5.96
C LEU A 15 10.07 2.70 5.97
N ASN A 16 11.32 2.34 6.31
CA ASN A 16 12.45 3.26 6.34
C ASN A 16 13.32 3.18 5.08
N LEU A 17 12.97 2.32 4.12
CA LEU A 17 13.72 2.21 2.86
C LEU A 17 13.72 3.55 2.10
N PRO A 18 14.80 3.87 1.37
CA PRO A 18 14.78 4.93 0.37
C PRO A 18 13.59 4.79 -0.59
N ASP A 19 13.03 5.91 -1.06
CA ASP A 19 11.77 5.93 -1.84
C ASP A 19 11.74 4.91 -2.99
N ARG A 20 12.84 4.80 -3.75
CA ARG A 20 12.95 3.83 -4.84
C ARG A 20 12.85 2.38 -4.36
N LEU A 21 13.49 2.06 -3.24
CA LEU A 21 13.49 0.71 -2.66
C LEU A 21 12.15 0.39 -2.03
N PHE A 22 11.54 1.35 -1.33
CA PHE A 22 10.19 1.21 -0.79
C PHE A 22 9.15 0.97 -1.90
N PHE A 23 9.20 1.75 -2.98
CA PHE A 23 8.35 1.53 -4.15
C PHE A 23 8.58 0.14 -4.75
N HIS A 24 9.84 -0.30 -4.90
CA HIS A 24 10.13 -1.60 -5.46
C HIS A 24 9.57 -2.74 -4.60
N TRP A 25 9.68 -2.62 -3.29
CA TRP A 25 9.08 -3.54 -2.34
C TRP A 25 7.55 -3.60 -2.51
N CYS A 26 6.87 -2.43 -2.59
CA CYS A 26 5.44 -2.36 -2.84
C CYS A 26 5.05 -2.99 -4.19
N GLN A 27 5.83 -2.73 -5.25
CA GLN A 27 5.61 -3.29 -6.57
C GLN A 27 5.69 -4.82 -6.57
N GLN A 28 6.65 -5.39 -5.83
CA GLN A 28 6.80 -6.85 -5.73
C GLN A 28 5.65 -7.48 -4.96
N LYS A 29 5.32 -6.94 -3.78
CA LYS A 29 4.29 -7.49 -2.89
C LYS A 29 2.87 -7.34 -3.47
N TYR A 30 2.51 -6.14 -3.90
CA TYR A 30 1.14 -5.80 -4.30
C TYR A 30 0.91 -5.84 -5.80
N ARG A 31 1.93 -6.16 -6.60
CA ARG A 31 1.85 -6.03 -8.07
C ARG A 31 1.35 -4.64 -8.45
N LEU A 32 2.00 -3.63 -7.88
CA LEU A 32 1.60 -2.23 -8.01
C LEU A 32 2.32 -1.56 -9.18
N ASN A 33 1.60 -0.78 -9.99
CA ASN A 33 2.24 0.05 -11.01
C ASN A 33 2.64 1.43 -10.43
N ARG A 34 3.67 2.06 -11.02
CA ARG A 34 4.22 3.34 -10.53
C ARG A 34 3.20 4.48 -10.52
N GLY A 35 2.33 4.56 -11.52
CA GLY A 35 1.33 5.63 -11.61
C GLY A 35 0.30 5.54 -10.48
N VAL A 36 -0.16 4.34 -10.16
CA VAL A 36 -1.07 4.09 -9.04
C VAL A 36 -0.38 4.36 -7.71
N TYR A 37 0.84 3.87 -7.50
CA TYR A 37 1.63 4.17 -6.29
C TYR A 37 1.73 5.68 -6.06
N ASN A 38 2.20 6.43 -7.06
CA ASN A 38 2.35 7.88 -6.97
C ASN A 38 1.02 8.57 -6.69
N THR A 39 -0.07 8.10 -7.30
CA THR A 39 -1.41 8.67 -7.09
C THR A 39 -1.89 8.46 -5.66
N ILE A 40 -1.66 7.27 -5.08
CA ILE A 40 -2.02 6.96 -3.69
C ILE A 40 -1.20 7.82 -2.73
N ASP A 41 0.13 7.84 -2.87
CA ASP A 41 1.02 8.63 -2.01
C ASP A 41 0.68 10.13 -2.05
N HIS A 42 0.48 10.67 -3.26
CA HIS A 42 0.09 12.06 -3.44
C HIS A 42 -1.29 12.36 -2.87
N TRP A 43 -2.27 11.47 -3.04
CA TRP A 43 -3.60 11.64 -2.47
C TRP A 43 -3.58 11.67 -0.94
N PHE A 44 -2.81 10.78 -0.30
CA PHE A 44 -2.66 10.80 1.17
C PHE A 44 -1.94 12.06 1.67
N TYR A 45 -0.99 12.58 0.89
CA TYR A 45 -0.37 13.87 1.18
C TYR A 45 -1.41 15.01 1.13
N GLU A 46 -2.20 15.10 0.06
CA GLU A 46 -3.25 16.13 -0.06
C GLU A 46 -4.36 15.99 0.98
N TYR A 47 -4.65 14.75 1.42
CA TYR A 47 -5.57 14.48 2.51
C TYR A 47 -5.05 14.96 3.89
N GLY A 48 -3.75 15.30 4.00
CA GLY A 48 -3.15 15.89 5.20
C GLY A 48 -2.14 15.01 5.92
N ILE A 49 -1.82 13.82 5.40
CA ILE A 49 -0.82 12.93 5.99
C ILE A 49 0.57 13.37 5.50
N VAL A 50 1.16 14.38 6.14
CA VAL A 50 2.41 15.00 5.67
C VAL A 50 3.65 14.17 6.03
N HIS A 51 3.63 13.43 7.14
CA HIS A 51 4.78 12.65 7.57
C HIS A 51 4.94 11.38 6.71
N ILE A 52 6.14 11.18 6.15
CA ILE A 52 6.41 10.10 5.18
C ILE A 52 6.10 8.71 5.74
N LEU A 53 6.49 8.41 7.00
CA LEU A 53 6.23 7.10 7.58
C LEU A 53 4.72 6.86 7.77
N HIS A 54 3.97 7.89 8.14
CA HIS A 54 2.51 7.78 8.27
C HIS A 54 1.85 7.57 6.91
N ARG A 55 2.30 8.26 5.85
CA ARG A 55 1.79 7.98 4.49
C ARG A 55 2.08 6.57 4.05
N ARG A 56 3.30 6.07 4.29
CA ARG A 56 3.68 4.72 3.90
C ARG A 56 2.82 3.69 4.62
N ILE A 57 2.59 3.85 5.92
CA ILE A 57 1.68 2.98 6.69
C ILE A 57 0.27 3.00 6.07
N ASN A 58 -0.29 4.17 5.79
CA ASN A 58 -1.63 4.30 5.21
C ASN A 58 -1.70 3.76 3.78
N LEU A 59 -0.65 3.95 2.98
CA LEU A 59 -0.51 3.38 1.65
C LEU A 59 -0.54 1.86 1.69
N LEU A 60 0.18 1.24 2.63
CA LEU A 60 0.16 -0.22 2.78
C LEU A 60 -1.19 -0.73 3.25
N ALA A 61 -1.79 -0.10 4.26
CA ALA A 61 -3.12 -0.45 4.73
C ALA A 61 -4.19 -0.33 3.62
N PHE A 62 -4.10 0.72 2.78
CA PHE A 62 -4.96 0.87 1.61
C PHE A 62 -4.73 -0.24 0.58
N LEU A 63 -3.47 -0.59 0.30
CA LEU A 63 -3.16 -1.67 -0.64
C LEU A 63 -3.66 -3.03 -0.12
N ASP A 64 -3.54 -3.30 1.18
CA ASP A 64 -4.11 -4.50 1.81
C ASP A 64 -5.65 -4.50 1.66
N PHE A 65 -6.31 -3.37 1.95
CA PHE A 65 -7.76 -3.19 1.77
C PHE A 65 -8.23 -3.37 0.31
N ALA A 66 -7.46 -2.85 -0.65
CA ALA A 66 -7.80 -2.86 -2.06
C ALA A 66 -7.40 -4.17 -2.78
N SER A 67 -6.62 -5.02 -2.11
CA SER A 67 -6.19 -6.30 -2.68
C SER A 67 -7.38 -7.25 -2.81
N THR A 68 -7.48 -7.93 -3.95
CA THR A 68 -8.55 -8.92 -4.20
C THR A 68 -8.02 -10.35 -4.14
N SER A 69 -8.89 -11.31 -3.81
CA SER A 69 -8.55 -12.74 -3.80
C SER A 69 -8.02 -13.26 -5.16
N GLU A 70 -8.37 -12.60 -6.27
CA GLU A 70 -7.84 -12.93 -7.60
C GLU A 70 -6.39 -12.48 -7.81
N GLN A 71 -5.94 -11.43 -7.11
CA GLN A 71 -4.55 -10.98 -7.09
C GLN A 71 -3.71 -11.89 -6.21
N GLU A 72 -4.24 -12.31 -5.06
CA GLU A 72 -3.63 -13.32 -4.19
C GLU A 72 -3.45 -14.66 -4.92
N ALA A 73 -4.43 -15.05 -5.75
CA ALA A 73 -4.36 -16.22 -6.61
C ALA A 73 -3.45 -16.06 -7.85
N GLY A 74 -2.76 -14.91 -8.01
CA GLY A 74 -1.79 -14.66 -9.09
C GLY A 74 -2.40 -14.55 -10.49
N LYS A 75 -3.73 -14.41 -10.62
CA LYS A 75 -4.42 -14.42 -11.92
C LYS A 75 -4.31 -13.09 -12.67
N THR A 76 -3.90 -12.01 -12.01
CA THR A 76 -3.72 -10.70 -12.63
C THR A 76 -2.34 -10.12 -12.34
N LYS A 77 -1.74 -9.47 -13.36
CA LYS A 77 -0.37 -8.94 -13.28
C LYS A 77 -0.25 -7.66 -12.44
N PHE A 78 -1.34 -6.90 -12.28
CA PHE A 78 -1.37 -5.64 -11.52
C PHE A 78 -2.73 -5.36 -10.89
N ILE A 79 -2.75 -4.62 -9.78
CA ILE A 79 -4.01 -4.05 -9.25
C ILE A 79 -4.61 -3.09 -10.28
N LYS A 80 -5.92 -3.24 -10.53
CA LYS A 80 -6.69 -2.42 -11.47
C LYS A 80 -7.83 -1.73 -10.74
N PHE A 81 -7.97 -0.43 -10.95
CA PHE A 81 -9.00 0.40 -10.32
C PHE A 81 -10.02 0.97 -11.31
N GLY A 82 -9.89 0.73 -12.62
CA GLY A 82 -10.74 1.36 -13.64
C GLY A 82 -10.55 2.89 -13.72
N ASN A 83 -11.34 3.56 -14.57
CA ASN A 83 -11.32 5.02 -14.67
C ASN A 83 -11.97 5.65 -13.43
N GLY A 84 -11.24 6.50 -12.72
CA GLY A 84 -11.73 7.19 -11.52
C GLY A 84 -11.86 6.34 -10.26
N GLY A 85 -11.92 5.01 -10.37
CA GLY A 85 -12.19 4.12 -9.24
C GLY A 85 -11.10 4.10 -8.16
N LEU A 86 -9.87 4.55 -8.45
CA LEU A 86 -8.83 4.65 -7.42
C LEU A 86 -9.18 5.68 -6.35
N ARG A 87 -9.61 6.89 -6.77
CA ARG A 87 -9.99 7.95 -5.82
C ARG A 87 -11.23 7.58 -5.01
N GLN A 88 -12.21 6.95 -5.66
CA GLN A 88 -13.39 6.43 -4.96
C GLN A 88 -12.99 5.39 -3.91
N LYS A 89 -12.08 4.47 -4.26
CA LYS A 89 -11.62 3.43 -3.33
C LYS A 89 -10.85 4.02 -2.14
N LEU A 90 -10.07 5.08 -2.36
CA LEU A 90 -9.38 5.82 -1.29
C LEU A 90 -10.37 6.51 -0.34
N GLN A 91 -11.45 7.08 -0.87
CA GLN A 91 -12.53 7.65 -0.06
C GLN A 91 -13.26 6.57 0.75
N GLU A 92 -13.57 5.43 0.13
CA GLU A 92 -14.14 4.27 0.84
C GLU A 92 -13.21 3.80 1.97
N PHE A 93 -11.91 3.75 1.74
CA PHE A 93 -10.94 3.32 2.75
C PHE A 93 -10.92 4.25 3.97
N ILE A 94 -10.96 5.57 3.76
CA ILE A 94 -10.99 6.56 4.86
C ILE A 94 -12.33 6.58 5.61
N ALA A 95 -13.42 6.19 4.95
CA ALA A 95 -14.76 6.21 5.53
C ALA A 95 -15.10 4.96 6.37
N ASN A 96 -14.27 3.91 6.32
CA ASN A 96 -14.40 2.70 7.15
C ASN A 96 -13.58 2.81 8.44
#